data_AF-A0A267FQG0-F1
#
_entry.id   AF-A0A267FQG0-F1
#
_cell.length_a   1.000
_cell.length_b   1.000
_cell.length_c   1.000
_cell.angle_alpha   90.00
_cell.angle_beta   90.00
_cell.angle_gamma   90.00
#
_symmetry.space_group_name_H-M   'P 1'
#
loop_
_entity.id
_entity.type
_entity.pdbx_description
1 polymer ?
#
loop_
_entity_poly.entity_id
_entity_poly.type
_entity_poly.pdbx_seq_one_letter_code
_entity_poly.pdbx_strand_id
1 'polypeptide(L)'
;QKVQEFNSAGRVWSRAKQFMNCVNLPLLAGDDDEEVLMLLPPPELHLLLGISNKLLDSLNEAWGEDRGFAWLQSHGIVRAGYRGGTMEGNACRKLLLMAEVLLEDVPHELQPFAQCLICFNSVVNGAFGQELAPDFGERIENFGAAYLALGLTVTPKVHVFLCHVSEFCHRTGRALGACSEQAVESAHSDFQRTWQRYRLPADHPQFGNRLLQATVAYNSWHI
;
A
#
# COMPACT_ATOMS: atom_id res chain seq x y z
N GLN A 1 23.94 14.40 8.75
CA GLN A 1 24.31 15.83 8.87
C GLN A 1 23.08 16.76 9.01
N LYS A 2 22.10 16.73 8.09
CA LYS A 2 20.93 17.63 8.10
C LYS A 2 20.03 17.57 9.34
N VAL A 3 19.87 16.39 9.95
CA VAL A 3 19.11 16.23 11.20
C VAL A 3 19.80 16.94 12.37
N GLN A 4 21.13 16.91 12.42
CA GLN A 4 21.88 17.64 13.44
C GLN A 4 21.77 19.14 13.23
N GLU A 5 21.85 19.62 11.97
CA GLU A 5 21.60 21.03 11.63
C GLU A 5 20.19 21.49 12.05
N PHE A 6 19.15 20.68 11.81
CA PHE A 6 17.78 20.96 12.24
C PHE A 6 17.63 20.99 13.77
N ASN A 7 18.28 20.06 14.46
CA ASN A 7 18.30 20.02 15.92
C ASN A 7 18.99 21.26 16.50
N SER A 8 20.13 21.64 15.95
CA SER A 8 20.87 22.86 16.33
C SER A 8 20.09 24.15 16.00
N ALA A 9 19.23 24.12 14.99
CA ALA A 9 18.34 25.23 14.62
C ALA A 9 17.05 25.31 15.48
N GLY A 10 16.95 24.51 16.55
CA GLY A 10 15.84 24.58 17.51
C GLY A 10 14.58 23.80 17.14
N ARG A 11 14.67 22.89 16.15
CA ARG A 11 13.59 21.96 15.76
C ARG A 11 12.25 22.62 15.38
N VAL A 12 12.31 23.79 14.75
CA VAL A 12 11.11 24.51 14.30
C VAL A 12 10.55 23.84 13.03
N TRP A 13 9.47 23.07 13.18
CA TRP A 13 8.87 22.26 12.11
C TRP A 13 8.58 23.03 10.80
N SER A 14 8.10 24.27 10.87
CA SER A 14 7.84 25.10 9.68
C SER A 14 9.10 25.45 8.88
N ARG A 15 10.29 25.28 9.47
CA ARG A 15 11.60 25.48 8.84
C ARG A 15 12.25 24.17 8.39
N ALA A 16 11.63 23.01 8.61
CA ALA A 16 12.20 21.71 8.22
C ALA A 16 12.60 21.65 6.73
N LYS A 17 11.87 22.34 5.86
CA LYS A 17 12.18 22.47 4.42
C LYS A 17 13.57 23.05 4.13
N GLN A 18 14.14 23.85 5.03
CA GLN A 18 15.51 24.39 4.91
C GLN A 18 16.59 23.34 5.18
N PHE A 19 16.19 22.20 5.74
CA PHE A 19 17.05 21.08 6.10
C PHE A 19 16.63 19.81 5.35
N MET A 20 16.17 19.96 4.10
CA MET A 20 15.71 18.85 3.25
C MET A 20 14.58 18.01 3.88
N ASN A 21 13.81 18.61 4.79
CA ASN A 21 12.80 17.93 5.62
C ASN A 21 13.34 16.78 6.48
N CYS A 22 14.65 16.71 6.72
CA CYS A 22 15.28 15.72 7.58
C CYS A 22 15.08 16.08 9.07
N VAL A 23 13.92 15.75 9.63
CA VAL A 23 13.57 16.04 11.03
C VAL A 23 14.03 14.97 12.03
N ASN A 24 14.26 13.74 11.55
CA ASN A 24 14.71 12.59 12.31
C ASN A 24 15.87 11.91 11.59
N LEU A 25 16.71 11.18 12.33
CA LEU A 25 17.75 10.34 11.73
C LEU A 25 17.11 9.36 10.74
N PRO A 26 17.63 9.26 9.50
CA PRO A 26 17.15 8.27 8.54
C PRO A 26 17.24 6.87 9.13
N LEU A 27 16.19 6.08 8.92
CA LEU A 27 16.17 4.66 9.30
C LEU A 27 16.95 3.80 8.29
N LEU A 28 16.98 4.24 7.03
CA LEU A 28 17.79 3.62 5.98
C LEU A 28 19.18 4.22 6.02
N ALA A 29 20.19 3.36 6.13
CA ALA A 29 21.57 3.71 5.86
C ALA A 29 21.85 3.41 4.38
N GLY A 30 22.65 4.27 3.74
CA GLY A 30 23.03 4.16 2.34
C GLY A 30 23.84 5.40 1.93
N ASP A 31 24.55 5.30 0.82
CA ASP A 31 25.25 6.44 0.24
C ASP A 31 24.26 7.37 -0.50
N ASP A 32 24.58 8.65 -0.64
CA ASP A 32 23.70 9.63 -1.31
C ASP A 32 23.41 9.27 -2.79
N ASP A 33 24.27 8.45 -3.40
CA ASP A 33 24.15 7.97 -4.78
C ASP A 33 23.31 6.68 -4.90
N GLU A 34 22.89 6.08 -3.79
CA GLU A 34 22.12 4.85 -3.79
C GLU A 34 20.63 5.13 -4.03
N GLU A 35 20.09 4.57 -5.11
CA GLU A 35 18.70 4.77 -5.45
C GLU A 35 17.76 4.04 -4.48
N VAL A 36 16.89 4.82 -3.83
CA VAL A 36 15.89 4.31 -2.87
C VAL A 36 15.05 3.17 -3.44
N LEU A 37 14.76 3.19 -4.74
CA LEU A 37 13.95 2.16 -5.39
C LEU A 37 14.55 0.74 -5.27
N MET A 38 15.87 0.63 -5.25
CA MET A 38 16.56 -0.65 -5.15
C MET A 38 16.70 -1.13 -3.70
N LEU A 39 16.64 -0.21 -2.75
CA LEU A 39 16.62 -0.50 -1.31
C LEU A 39 15.22 -0.83 -0.80
N LEU A 40 14.21 -0.12 -1.32
CA LEU A 40 12.81 -0.22 -0.96
C LEU A 40 11.97 -0.47 -2.21
N PRO A 41 11.74 -1.76 -2.55
CA PRO A 41 10.91 -2.11 -3.69
C PRO A 41 9.49 -1.57 -3.51
N PRO A 42 8.75 -1.30 -4.60
CA PRO A 42 7.37 -0.84 -4.51
C PRO A 42 6.50 -1.79 -3.67
N PRO A 43 5.79 -1.28 -2.65
CA PRO A 43 5.13 -2.12 -1.65
C PRO A 43 3.80 -2.68 -2.19
N GLU A 44 3.85 -3.87 -2.81
CA GLU A 44 2.73 -4.44 -3.58
C GLU A 44 1.39 -4.43 -2.83
N LEU A 45 1.42 -4.78 -1.54
CA LEU A 45 0.21 -4.92 -0.73
C LEU A 45 -0.38 -3.54 -0.48
N HIS A 46 0.47 -2.58 -0.10
CA HIS A 46 0.03 -1.22 0.16
C HIS A 46 -0.41 -0.48 -1.10
N LEU A 47 0.18 -0.79 -2.26
CA LEU A 47 -0.29 -0.31 -3.56
C LEU A 47 -1.67 -0.86 -3.90
N LEU A 48 -1.88 -2.18 -3.76
CA LEU A 48 -3.18 -2.82 -3.94
C LEU A 48 -4.24 -2.16 -3.05
N LEU A 49 -3.98 -2.08 -1.75
CA LEU A 49 -4.91 -1.51 -0.78
C LEU A 49 -5.23 -0.04 -1.12
N GLY A 50 -4.21 0.78 -1.37
CA GLY A 50 -4.41 2.20 -1.59
C GLY A 50 -5.14 2.53 -2.88
N ILE A 51 -4.78 1.86 -3.98
CA ILE A 51 -5.36 2.13 -5.29
C ILE A 51 -6.80 1.61 -5.35
N SER A 52 -7.05 0.38 -4.90
CA SER A 52 -8.39 -0.20 -4.87
C SER A 52 -9.36 0.60 -4.00
N ASN A 53 -8.95 1.01 -2.79
CA ASN A 53 -9.81 1.83 -1.94
C ASN A 53 -10.03 3.23 -2.55
N LYS A 54 -9.01 3.87 -3.14
CA LYS A 54 -9.18 5.17 -3.79
C LYS A 54 -10.17 5.11 -4.96
N LEU A 55 -10.07 4.09 -5.82
CA LEU A 55 -10.98 3.90 -6.94
C LEU A 55 -12.41 3.64 -6.45
N LEU A 56 -12.59 2.77 -5.45
CA LEU A 56 -13.90 2.49 -4.86
C LEU A 56 -14.52 3.74 -4.23
N ASP A 57 -13.78 4.45 -3.37
CA ASP A 57 -14.31 5.58 -2.63
C ASP A 57 -14.73 6.70 -3.61
N SER A 58 -13.93 6.95 -4.65
CA SER A 58 -14.28 7.92 -5.70
C SER A 58 -15.43 7.44 -6.60
N LEU A 59 -15.54 6.14 -6.88
CA LEU A 59 -16.72 5.59 -7.56
C LEU A 59 -17.98 5.78 -6.69
N ASN A 60 -17.91 5.47 -5.40
CA ASN A 60 -19.05 5.62 -4.49
C ASN A 60 -19.50 7.08 -4.38
N GLU A 61 -18.55 8.01 -4.29
CA GLU A 61 -18.82 9.45 -4.31
C GLU A 61 -19.52 9.88 -5.61
N ALA A 62 -19.04 9.40 -6.77
CA ALA A 62 -19.64 9.71 -8.06
C ALA A 62 -21.02 9.05 -8.27
N TRP A 63 -21.23 7.85 -7.73
CA TRP A 63 -22.49 7.12 -7.81
C TRP A 63 -23.56 7.68 -6.86
N GLY A 64 -23.12 8.21 -5.71
CA GLY A 64 -23.97 8.80 -4.69
C GLY A 64 -24.73 7.77 -3.84
N GLU A 65 -25.34 8.26 -2.76
CA GLU A 65 -26.22 7.50 -1.86
C GLU A 65 -25.62 6.17 -1.36
N ASP A 66 -24.29 6.11 -1.21
CA ASP A 66 -23.54 4.90 -0.83
C ASP A 66 -23.79 3.68 -1.73
N ARG A 67 -24.21 3.89 -2.99
CA ARG A 67 -24.53 2.79 -3.91
C ARG A 67 -23.34 1.92 -4.24
N GLY A 68 -22.14 2.49 -4.37
CA GLY A 68 -20.92 1.71 -4.59
C GLY A 68 -20.62 0.78 -3.40
N PHE A 69 -20.81 1.26 -2.17
CA PHE A 69 -20.65 0.44 -0.98
C PHE A 69 -21.78 -0.58 -0.81
N ALA A 70 -23.02 -0.22 -1.13
CA ALA A 70 -24.15 -1.16 -1.14
C ALA A 70 -23.93 -2.29 -2.16
N TRP A 71 -23.37 -1.97 -3.33
CA TRP A 71 -23.00 -2.94 -4.35
C TRP A 71 -21.90 -3.90 -3.85
N LEU A 72 -20.88 -3.40 -3.16
CA LEU A 72 -19.88 -4.28 -2.53
C LEU A 72 -20.53 -5.26 -1.56
N GLN A 73 -21.43 -4.75 -0.71
CA GLN A 73 -22.10 -5.56 0.30
C GLN A 73 -22.98 -6.65 -0.32
N SER A 74 -23.72 -6.33 -1.40
CA SER A 74 -24.56 -7.32 -2.10
C SER A 74 -23.74 -8.43 -2.74
N HIS A 75 -22.48 -8.17 -3.09
CA HIS A 75 -21.53 -9.15 -3.62
C HIS A 75 -20.65 -9.80 -2.53
N GLY A 76 -20.96 -9.56 -1.25
CA GLY A 76 -20.23 -10.12 -0.12
C GLY A 76 -18.78 -9.64 -0.05
N ILE A 77 -18.51 -8.40 -0.43
CA ILE A 77 -17.22 -7.72 -0.24
C ILE A 77 -17.39 -6.78 0.96
N VAL A 78 -16.59 -7.02 2.00
CA VAL A 78 -16.75 -6.36 3.30
C VAL A 78 -15.62 -5.35 3.51
N ARG A 79 -15.99 -4.15 3.93
CA ARG A 79 -15.09 -3.11 4.43
C ARG A 79 -14.85 -3.32 5.93
N ALA A 80 -13.62 -3.14 6.41
CA ALA A 80 -13.31 -3.31 7.82
C ALA A 80 -13.97 -2.18 8.64
N GLY A 81 -14.63 -2.52 9.75
CA GLY A 81 -15.26 -1.52 10.63
C GLY A 81 -14.28 -0.66 11.44
N TYR A 82 -13.00 -1.03 11.46
CA TYR A 82 -11.89 -0.27 12.04
C TYR A 82 -11.04 0.37 10.94
N ARG A 83 -10.15 1.33 11.29
CA ARG A 83 -9.27 2.04 10.33
C ARG A 83 -10.01 2.83 9.24
N GLY A 84 -11.15 3.43 9.57
CA GLY A 84 -11.84 4.36 8.68
C GLY A 84 -12.68 3.70 7.57
N GLY A 85 -13.04 2.42 7.73
CA GLY A 85 -13.97 1.78 6.81
C GLY A 85 -13.34 1.23 5.53
N THR A 86 -12.04 0.93 5.49
CA THR A 86 -11.37 0.49 4.25
C THR A 86 -11.49 -1.00 3.98
N MET A 87 -11.41 -1.41 2.72
CA MET A 87 -11.21 -2.82 2.34
C MET A 87 -9.79 -3.28 2.68
N GLU A 88 -9.67 -4.52 3.17
CA GLU A 88 -8.40 -5.23 3.34
C GLU A 88 -8.02 -6.02 2.07
N GLY A 89 -6.87 -6.70 2.07
CA GLY A 89 -6.27 -7.30 0.87
C GLY A 89 -7.21 -8.26 0.13
N ASN A 90 -7.86 -9.17 0.87
CA ASN A 90 -8.80 -10.13 0.28
C ASN A 90 -10.05 -9.45 -0.33
N ALA A 91 -10.57 -8.41 0.32
CA ALA A 91 -11.70 -7.65 -0.18
C ALA A 91 -11.31 -6.86 -1.45
N CYS A 92 -10.11 -6.26 -1.48
CA CYS A 92 -9.59 -5.59 -2.68
C CYS A 92 -9.44 -6.58 -3.85
N ARG A 93 -8.87 -7.77 -3.62
CA ARG A 93 -8.76 -8.81 -4.67
C ARG A 93 -10.14 -9.24 -5.17
N LYS A 94 -11.11 -9.43 -4.27
CA LYS A 94 -12.47 -9.78 -4.66
C LYS A 94 -13.16 -8.68 -5.49
N LEU A 95 -12.96 -7.40 -5.14
CA LEU A 95 -13.42 -6.28 -5.97
C LEU A 95 -12.83 -6.35 -7.39
N LEU A 96 -11.51 -6.56 -7.50
CA LEU A 96 -10.84 -6.63 -8.80
C LEU A 96 -11.33 -7.81 -9.65
N LEU A 97 -11.64 -8.95 -9.03
CA LEU A 97 -12.24 -10.10 -9.72
C LEU A 97 -13.68 -9.86 -10.16
N MET A 98 -14.41 -8.97 -9.48
CA MET A 98 -15.79 -8.60 -9.83
C MET A 98 -15.85 -7.33 -10.70
N ALA A 99 -14.72 -6.80 -11.17
CA ALA A 99 -14.70 -5.53 -11.91
C ALA A 99 -15.47 -5.59 -13.25
N GLU A 100 -15.51 -6.76 -13.89
CA GLU A 100 -16.34 -6.97 -15.09
C GLU A 100 -17.84 -6.99 -14.77
N VAL A 101 -18.23 -7.64 -13.66
CA VAL A 101 -19.63 -7.61 -13.18
C VAL A 101 -20.02 -6.17 -12.82
N LEU A 102 -19.12 -5.45 -12.14
CA LEU A 102 -19.32 -4.05 -11.81
C LEU A 102 -19.53 -3.18 -13.06
N LEU A 103 -18.83 -3.46 -14.16
CA LEU A 103 -18.98 -2.73 -15.43
C LEU A 103 -20.41 -2.83 -15.99
N GLU A 104 -21.06 -3.99 -15.82
CA GLU A 104 -22.44 -4.23 -16.25
C GLU A 104 -23.46 -3.54 -15.33
N ASP A 105 -23.15 -3.45 -14.04
CA ASP A 105 -24.08 -2.94 -13.01
C ASP A 105 -24.01 -1.42 -12.81
N VAL A 106 -22.88 -0.78 -13.15
CA VAL A 106 -22.73 0.69 -13.00
C VAL A 106 -23.46 1.45 -14.12
N PRO A 107 -23.97 2.66 -13.83
CA PRO A 107 -24.39 3.60 -14.87
C PRO A 107 -23.31 3.82 -15.93
N HIS A 108 -23.72 4.06 -17.17
CA HIS A 108 -22.81 4.20 -18.31
C HIS A 108 -21.72 5.26 -18.07
N GLU A 109 -22.07 6.38 -17.45
CA GLU A 109 -21.14 7.46 -17.09
C GLU A 109 -20.08 7.06 -16.04
N LEU A 110 -20.31 5.98 -15.29
CA LEU A 110 -19.40 5.45 -14.27
C LEU A 110 -18.61 4.21 -14.72
N GLN A 111 -18.92 3.66 -15.90
CA GLN A 111 -18.17 2.55 -16.50
C GLN A 111 -16.65 2.78 -16.57
N PRO A 112 -16.12 4.01 -16.77
CA PRO A 112 -14.68 4.26 -16.71
C PRO A 112 -14.02 3.80 -15.40
N PHE A 113 -14.71 3.86 -14.26
CA PHE A 113 -14.18 3.37 -12.98
C PHE A 113 -14.02 1.84 -12.99
N ALA A 114 -15.04 1.13 -13.46
CA ALA A 114 -14.99 -0.33 -13.58
C ALA A 114 -13.91 -0.76 -14.58
N GLN A 115 -13.79 -0.07 -15.72
CA GLN A 115 -12.72 -0.31 -16.69
C GLN A 115 -11.32 -0.08 -16.08
N CYS A 116 -11.16 0.97 -15.28
CA CYS A 116 -9.91 1.22 -14.56
C CYS A 116 -9.59 0.10 -13.56
N LEU A 117 -10.58 -0.44 -12.85
CA LEU A 117 -10.41 -1.59 -11.96
C LEU A 117 -10.04 -2.88 -12.73
N ILE A 118 -10.61 -3.10 -13.92
CA ILE A 118 -10.24 -4.22 -14.81
C ILE A 118 -8.77 -4.09 -15.24
N CYS A 119 -8.35 -2.90 -15.69
CA CYS A 119 -6.96 -2.63 -16.03
C CYS A 119 -6.04 -2.84 -14.81
N PHE A 120 -6.47 -2.44 -13.61
CA PHE A 120 -5.68 -2.67 -12.40
C PHE A 120 -5.57 -4.16 -12.07
N ASN A 121 -6.66 -4.92 -12.18
CA ASN A 121 -6.65 -6.37 -12.00
C ASN A 121 -5.64 -7.04 -12.96
N SER A 122 -5.61 -6.59 -14.21
CA SER A 122 -4.63 -7.04 -15.20
C SER A 122 -3.18 -6.83 -14.72
N VAL A 123 -2.86 -5.66 -14.16
CA VAL A 123 -1.54 -5.38 -13.59
C VAL A 123 -1.24 -6.26 -12.38
N VAL A 124 -2.18 -6.41 -11.45
CA VAL A 124 -1.94 -7.23 -10.25
C VAL A 124 -1.63 -8.68 -10.64
N ASN A 125 -2.31 -9.22 -11.65
CA ASN A 125 -2.04 -10.57 -12.15
C ASN A 125 -0.74 -10.66 -12.98
N GLY A 126 -0.26 -9.54 -13.54
CA GLY A 126 0.95 -9.52 -14.37
C GLY A 126 2.23 -9.10 -13.65
N ALA A 127 2.15 -8.42 -12.50
CA ALA A 127 3.31 -7.80 -11.86
C ALA A 127 3.33 -7.84 -10.32
N PHE A 128 2.23 -8.19 -9.64
CA PHE A 128 2.20 -8.28 -8.17
C PHE A 128 2.31 -9.73 -7.66
N GLY A 129 2.45 -10.68 -8.59
CA GLY A 129 2.67 -12.08 -8.25
C GLY A 129 4.16 -12.41 -8.04
N GLN A 130 4.46 -13.70 -7.94
CA GLN A 130 5.85 -14.19 -7.95
C GLN A 130 6.48 -14.13 -9.34
N GLU A 131 5.65 -14.24 -10.39
CA GLU A 131 6.07 -14.26 -11.78
C GLU A 131 5.71 -12.94 -12.45
N LEU A 132 6.64 -12.44 -13.28
CA LEU A 132 6.44 -11.24 -14.10
C LEU A 132 5.93 -11.66 -15.47
N ALA A 133 4.74 -11.17 -15.85
CA ALA A 133 4.17 -11.44 -17.15
C ALA A 133 4.99 -10.75 -18.26
N PRO A 134 5.14 -11.36 -19.45
CA PRO A 134 5.92 -10.75 -20.54
C PRO A 134 5.38 -9.40 -21.03
N ASP A 135 4.07 -9.18 -20.89
CA ASP A 135 3.34 -7.98 -21.31
C ASP A 135 3.10 -7.00 -20.15
N PHE A 136 3.83 -7.11 -19.03
CA PHE A 136 3.62 -6.28 -17.84
C PHE A 136 3.68 -4.77 -18.12
N GLY A 137 4.54 -4.33 -19.05
CA GLY A 137 4.68 -2.92 -19.42
C GLY A 137 3.39 -2.37 -20.01
N GLU A 138 2.80 -3.06 -20.97
CA GLU A 138 1.51 -2.69 -21.58
C GLU A 138 0.39 -2.66 -20.54
N ARG A 139 0.36 -3.65 -19.63
CA ARG A 139 -0.65 -3.68 -18.54
C ARG A 139 -0.55 -2.44 -17.65
N ILE A 140 0.67 -2.05 -17.27
CA ILE A 140 0.93 -0.87 -16.42
C ILE A 140 0.54 0.42 -17.16
N GLU A 141 0.92 0.56 -18.42
CA GLU A 141 0.57 1.71 -19.26
C GLU A 141 -0.94 1.85 -19.43
N ASN A 142 -1.64 0.76 -19.74
CA ASN A 142 -3.09 0.73 -19.91
C ASN A 142 -3.81 1.15 -18.62
N PHE A 143 -3.40 0.63 -17.46
CA PHE A 143 -3.95 1.08 -16.19
C PHE A 143 -3.62 2.55 -15.92
N GLY A 144 -2.40 3.01 -16.20
CA GLY A 144 -2.01 4.39 -16.00
C GLY A 144 -2.86 5.37 -16.82
N ALA A 145 -3.07 5.06 -18.10
CA ALA A 145 -3.95 5.81 -18.98
C ALA A 145 -5.40 5.83 -18.47
N ALA A 146 -5.94 4.66 -18.07
CA ALA A 146 -7.29 4.55 -17.53
C ALA A 146 -7.46 5.37 -16.24
N TYR A 147 -6.48 5.33 -15.33
CA TYR A 147 -6.52 6.09 -14.08
C TYR A 147 -6.50 7.60 -14.33
N LEU A 148 -5.60 8.08 -15.20
CA LEU A 148 -5.49 9.50 -15.52
C LEU A 148 -6.74 10.04 -16.23
N ALA A 149 -7.38 9.22 -17.07
CA ALA A 149 -8.63 9.58 -17.75
C ALA A 149 -9.80 9.84 -16.78
N LEU A 150 -9.78 9.27 -15.56
CA LEU A 150 -10.79 9.55 -14.52
C LEU A 150 -10.64 10.95 -13.89
N GLY A 151 -9.53 11.65 -14.12
CA GLY A 151 -9.27 12.97 -13.52
C GLY A 151 -9.10 12.94 -12.00
N LEU A 152 -8.79 11.78 -11.42
CA LEU A 152 -8.59 11.63 -9.98
C LEU A 152 -7.24 12.21 -9.53
N THR A 153 -7.19 12.62 -8.26
CA THR A 153 -5.95 13.05 -7.61
C THR A 153 -4.93 11.93 -7.56
N VAL A 154 -3.70 12.19 -8.02
CA VAL A 154 -2.58 11.27 -7.89
C VAL A 154 -2.11 11.23 -6.44
N THR A 155 -2.50 10.19 -5.71
CA THR A 155 -2.02 9.95 -4.34
C THR A 155 -0.55 9.50 -4.36
N PRO A 156 0.19 9.55 -3.24
CA PRO A 156 1.56 9.03 -3.19
C PRO A 156 1.69 7.58 -3.66
N LYS A 157 0.70 6.73 -3.36
CA LYS A 157 0.68 5.33 -3.81
C LYS A 157 0.49 5.21 -5.33
N VAL A 158 -0.38 6.04 -5.90
CA VAL A 158 -0.58 6.09 -7.35
C VAL A 158 0.67 6.65 -8.03
N HIS A 159 1.34 7.66 -7.45
CA HIS A 159 2.61 8.15 -7.96
C HIS A 159 3.68 7.06 -7.97
N VAL A 160 3.87 6.35 -6.85
CA VAL A 160 4.80 5.22 -6.78
C VAL A 160 4.48 4.17 -7.84
N PHE A 161 3.20 3.87 -8.02
CA PHE A 161 2.77 2.97 -9.08
C PHE A 161 3.18 3.47 -10.47
N LEU A 162 2.77 4.68 -10.84
CA LEU A 162 2.93 5.22 -12.20
C LEU A 162 4.40 5.45 -12.57
N CYS A 163 5.24 5.82 -11.60
CA CYS A 163 6.61 6.19 -11.85
C CYS A 163 7.61 5.04 -11.62
N HIS A 164 7.35 4.15 -10.66
CA HIS A 164 8.41 3.26 -10.16
C HIS A 164 8.13 1.77 -10.34
N VAL A 165 6.89 1.33 -10.51
CA VAL A 165 6.59 -0.11 -10.67
C VAL A 165 7.16 -0.63 -11.99
N SER A 166 6.91 0.07 -13.10
CA SER A 166 7.47 -0.33 -14.40
C SER A 166 9.00 -0.30 -14.38
N GLU A 167 9.60 0.75 -13.81
CA GLU A 167 11.04 0.91 -13.69
C GLU A 167 11.68 -0.26 -12.91
N PHE A 168 11.11 -0.58 -11.75
CA PHE A 168 11.57 -1.69 -10.91
C PHE A 168 11.51 -3.03 -11.64
N CYS A 169 10.38 -3.34 -12.28
CA CYS A 169 10.19 -4.60 -13.00
C CYS A 169 11.18 -4.74 -14.18
N HIS A 170 11.40 -3.67 -14.96
CA HIS A 170 12.37 -3.68 -16.06
C HIS A 170 13.81 -3.90 -15.58
N ARG A 171 14.19 -3.25 -14.48
CA ARG A 171 15.57 -3.32 -13.96
C ARG A 171 15.89 -4.64 -13.27
N THR A 172 14.92 -5.21 -12.57
CA THR A 172 15.12 -6.44 -11.80
C THR A 172 14.77 -7.71 -12.57
N GLY A 173 13.91 -7.60 -13.59
CA GLY A 173 13.29 -8.74 -14.25
C GLY A 173 12.36 -9.53 -13.34
N ARG A 174 11.90 -8.93 -12.23
CA ARG A 174 11.09 -9.59 -11.20
C ARG A 174 9.75 -8.88 -11.01
N ALA A 175 8.74 -9.66 -10.67
CA ALA A 175 7.48 -9.14 -10.15
C ALA A 175 7.63 -8.74 -8.67
N LEU A 176 6.72 -7.90 -8.18
CA LEU A 176 6.79 -7.35 -6.82
C LEU A 176 6.66 -8.43 -5.73
N GLY A 177 6.02 -9.57 -6.04
CA GLY A 177 5.84 -10.65 -5.08
C GLY A 177 7.16 -11.28 -4.64
N ALA A 178 8.21 -11.16 -5.44
CA ALA A 178 9.56 -11.59 -5.05
C ALA A 178 10.11 -10.79 -3.84
N CYS A 179 9.54 -9.62 -3.56
CA CYS A 179 9.86 -8.76 -2.43
C CYS A 179 8.64 -8.50 -1.55
N SER A 180 7.71 -9.47 -1.48
CA SER A 180 6.40 -9.29 -0.84
C SER A 180 6.50 -8.90 0.63
N GLU A 181 5.71 -7.89 1.02
CA GLU A 181 5.52 -7.47 2.41
C GLU A 181 4.60 -8.43 3.20
N GLN A 182 3.92 -9.36 2.52
CA GLN A 182 2.90 -10.21 3.14
C GLN A 182 3.46 -11.13 4.22
N ALA A 183 4.70 -11.60 4.06
CA ALA A 183 5.37 -12.43 5.07
C ALA A 183 5.56 -11.66 6.39
N VAL A 184 5.99 -10.40 6.28
CA VAL A 184 6.19 -9.52 7.44
C VAL A 184 4.85 -9.17 8.09
N GLU A 185 3.82 -8.84 7.31
CA GLU A 185 2.48 -8.57 7.84
C GLU A 185 1.87 -9.79 8.55
N SER A 186 2.11 -10.99 8.02
CA SER A 186 1.67 -12.25 8.64
C SER A 186 2.39 -12.49 9.97
N ALA A 187 3.71 -12.29 10.01
CA ALA A 187 4.49 -12.37 11.24
C ALA A 187 4.05 -11.32 12.26
N HIS A 188 3.71 -10.10 11.82
CA HIS A 188 3.19 -9.05 12.70
C HIS A 188 1.86 -9.44 13.35
N SER A 189 0.92 -9.95 12.54
CA SER A 189 -0.38 -10.42 13.00
C SER A 189 -0.26 -11.55 14.03
N ASP A 190 0.64 -12.50 13.78
CA ASP A 190 0.88 -13.60 14.69
C ASP A 190 1.63 -13.16 15.97
N PHE A 191 2.66 -12.31 15.84
CA PHE A 191 3.38 -11.71 16.96
C PHE A 191 2.46 -10.96 17.90
N GLN A 192 1.40 -10.32 17.39
CA GLN A 192 0.43 -9.57 18.21
C GLN A 192 -0.15 -10.44 19.33
N ARG A 193 -0.38 -11.74 19.11
CA ARG A 193 -0.89 -12.66 20.13
C ARG A 193 0.08 -12.84 21.29
N THR A 194 1.37 -12.97 20.97
CA THR A 194 2.44 -13.01 21.97
C THR A 194 2.54 -11.66 22.67
N TRP A 195 2.54 -10.56 21.92
CA TRP A 195 2.66 -9.22 22.49
C TRP A 195 1.58 -8.89 23.52
N GLN A 196 0.32 -9.33 23.32
CA GLN A 196 -0.75 -9.10 24.31
C GLN A 196 -0.41 -9.60 25.72
N ARG A 197 0.46 -10.61 25.86
CA ARG A 197 0.87 -11.16 27.16
C ARG A 197 1.93 -10.33 27.87
N TYR A 198 2.68 -9.51 27.12
CA TYR A 198 3.81 -8.72 27.62
C TYR A 198 3.57 -7.22 27.56
N ARG A 199 2.48 -6.78 26.89
CA ARG A 199 2.21 -5.39 26.56
C ARG A 199 2.19 -4.49 27.80
N LEU A 200 2.95 -3.40 27.72
CA LEU A 200 2.92 -2.28 28.67
C LEU A 200 2.71 -0.95 27.92
N PRO A 201 2.29 0.12 28.63
CA PRO A 201 2.34 1.48 28.10
C PRO A 201 3.76 1.86 27.63
N ALA A 202 3.86 2.64 26.56
CA ALA A 202 5.15 2.98 25.94
C ALA A 202 6.07 3.80 26.84
N ASP A 203 5.51 4.55 27.78
CA ASP A 203 6.19 5.35 28.80
C ASP A 203 6.57 4.54 30.05
N HIS A 204 6.14 3.28 30.14
CA HIS A 204 6.44 2.45 31.29
C HIS A 204 7.95 2.11 31.33
N PRO A 205 8.64 2.23 32.49
CA PRO A 205 10.10 1.99 32.59
C PRO A 205 10.57 0.61 32.11
N GLN A 206 9.70 -0.39 32.19
CA GLN A 206 9.97 -1.77 31.73
C GLN A 206 9.51 -2.08 30.30
N PHE A 207 8.99 -1.11 29.54
CA PHE A 207 8.45 -1.35 28.20
C PHE A 207 9.48 -2.06 27.31
N GLY A 208 10.72 -1.56 27.25
CA GLY A 208 11.79 -2.15 26.44
C GLY A 208 12.12 -3.59 26.86
N ASN A 209 12.22 -3.86 28.16
CA ASN A 209 12.48 -5.20 28.68
C ASN A 209 11.34 -6.18 28.35
N ARG A 210 10.08 -5.73 28.44
CA ARG A 210 8.92 -6.56 28.08
C ARG A 210 8.83 -6.82 26.58
N LEU A 211 9.14 -5.82 25.75
CA LEU A 211 9.21 -5.99 24.31
C LEU A 211 10.27 -7.03 23.94
N LEU A 212 11.47 -6.92 24.52
CA LEU A 212 12.54 -7.91 24.32
C LEU A 212 12.10 -9.31 24.75
N GLN A 213 11.47 -9.45 25.93
CA GLN A 213 10.94 -10.74 26.39
C GLN A 213 9.90 -11.32 25.45
N ALA A 214 9.00 -10.49 24.91
CA ALA A 214 8.00 -10.91 23.93
C ALA A 214 8.66 -11.40 22.64
N THR A 215 9.67 -10.68 22.14
CA THR A 215 10.44 -11.06 20.96
C THR A 215 11.19 -12.37 21.16
N VAL A 216 11.88 -12.54 22.30
CA VAL A 216 12.57 -13.79 22.63
C VAL A 216 11.57 -14.94 22.69
N ALA A 217 10.47 -14.77 23.43
CA ALA A 217 9.43 -15.77 23.53
C ALA A 217 8.91 -16.14 22.14
N TYR A 218 8.48 -15.16 21.33
CA TYR A 218 7.97 -15.40 19.98
C TYR A 218 8.93 -16.23 19.13
N ASN A 219 10.19 -15.84 19.07
CA ASN A 219 11.20 -16.57 18.28
C ASN A 219 11.44 -17.99 18.83
N SER A 220 11.42 -18.21 20.15
CA SER A 220 11.58 -19.55 20.74
C SER A 220 10.46 -20.54 20.38
N TRP A 221 9.29 -20.08 19.91
CA TRP A 221 8.20 -20.95 19.45
C TRP A 221 8.21 -21.18 17.93
N HIS A 222 9.05 -20.47 17.18
CA HIS A 222 9.04 -20.45 15.71
C HIS A 222 10.41 -20.80 15.07
N ILE A 223 11.41 -21.16 15.90
CA ILE A 223 12.69 -21.77 15.53
C ILE A 223 12.63 -23.25 15.89
#